data_AF-A0A256YUR0-F1
#
_entry.id   AF-A0A256YUR0-F1
#
_cell.length_a   1.000
_cell.length_b   1.000
_cell.length_c   1.000
_cell.angle_alpha   90.00
_cell.angle_beta   90.00
_cell.angle_gamma   90.00
#
_symmetry.space_group_name_H-M   'P 1'
#
loop_
_entity.id
_entity.type
_entity.pdbx_description
1 polymer ?
#
loop_
_entity_poly.entity_id
_entity_poly.type
_entity_poly.pdbx_seq_one_letter_code
_entity_poly.pdbx_strand_id
1 'polypeptide(L)'
;MRYSYFSDTDSMVRSLSIIGNLVSLLEFLIEDCECVDAGIGIYEGFLEEGLFLPTYVCIELKGCKYSEPSVEPRYISILEDSLGCKVRLCCEEGYRDYLSYRELMSLGKDLIKNLTIRYLRPHLLKTKLTSIEYVLLVNRSGELVVLEGERERVSLPMGFKVLENIV
;
A
#
# COMPACT_ATOMS: atom_id res chain seq x y z
N MET A 1 29.95 -17.01 -1.39
CA MET A 1 29.44 -15.87 -0.59
C MET A 1 29.73 -14.56 -1.32
N ARG A 2 28.72 -14.01 -1.98
CA ARG A 2 28.61 -12.60 -2.37
C ARG A 2 27.13 -12.28 -2.29
N TYR A 3 26.71 -11.65 -1.19
CA TYR A 3 25.35 -11.14 -1.06
C TYR A 3 25.24 -9.91 -1.97
N SER A 4 24.42 -10.01 -3.00
CA SER A 4 24.12 -8.90 -3.91
C SER A 4 23.24 -7.88 -3.19
N TYR A 5 23.84 -6.75 -2.80
CA TYR A 5 23.18 -5.63 -2.11
C TYR A 5 22.36 -4.71 -3.04
N PHE A 6 21.67 -5.28 -4.03
CA PHE A 6 20.80 -4.54 -4.96
C PHE A 6 19.54 -5.37 -5.29
N SER A 7 18.52 -5.39 -4.40
CA SER A 7 17.15 -5.86 -4.74
C SER A 7 16.02 -5.45 -3.78
N ASP A 8 16.30 -4.97 -2.57
CA ASP A 8 15.26 -4.91 -1.52
C ASP A 8 14.40 -3.63 -1.47
N THR A 9 14.79 -2.54 -2.14
CA THR A 9 14.15 -1.25 -1.90
C THR A 9 12.91 -1.02 -2.75
N ASP A 10 12.98 -1.29 -4.05
CA ASP A 10 11.82 -1.20 -4.96
C ASP A 10 10.72 -2.16 -4.52
N SER A 11 11.10 -3.32 -3.98
CA SER A 11 10.19 -4.29 -3.36
C SER A 11 9.47 -3.72 -2.14
N MET A 12 10.18 -3.00 -1.25
CA MET A 12 9.57 -2.37 -0.08
C MET A 12 8.64 -1.21 -0.44
N VAL A 13 9.03 -0.35 -1.40
CA VAL A 13 8.22 0.78 -1.84
C VAL A 13 6.94 0.28 -2.54
N ARG A 14 7.08 -0.74 -3.40
CA ARG A 14 5.93 -1.41 -4.03
C ARG A 14 5.02 -2.06 -3.00
N SER A 15 5.59 -2.75 -2.01
CA SER A 15 4.82 -3.35 -0.91
C SER A 15 4.06 -2.29 -0.11
N LEU A 16 4.69 -1.14 0.19
CA LEU A 16 4.03 -0.04 0.88
C LEU A 16 2.89 0.54 0.04
N SER A 17 3.07 0.69 -1.27
CA SER A 17 2.02 1.16 -2.17
C SER A 17 0.81 0.22 -2.19
N ILE A 18 1.05 -1.09 -2.27
CA ILE A 18 -0.01 -2.11 -2.23
C ILE A 18 -0.76 -2.05 -0.90
N ILE A 19 -0.05 -2.05 0.22
CA ILE A 19 -0.67 -1.96 1.56
C ILE A 19 -1.43 -0.65 1.73
N GLY A 20 -0.88 0.48 1.25
CA GLY A 20 -1.56 1.77 1.29
C GLY A 20 -2.87 1.77 0.53
N ASN A 21 -2.87 1.25 -0.71
CA ASN A 21 -4.09 1.13 -1.52
C ASN A 21 -5.13 0.21 -0.85
N LEU A 22 -4.69 -0.91 -0.25
CA LEU A 22 -5.55 -1.83 0.50
C LEU A 22 -6.18 -1.15 1.72
N VAL A 23 -5.36 -0.51 2.56
CA VAL A 23 -5.81 0.21 3.75
C VAL A 23 -6.85 1.26 3.38
N SER A 24 -6.57 2.10 2.37
CA SER A 24 -7.52 3.15 1.95
C SER A 24 -8.84 2.58 1.46
N LEU A 25 -8.82 1.47 0.71
CA LEU A 25 -10.05 0.82 0.26
C LEU A 25 -10.82 0.21 1.43
N LEU A 26 -10.14 -0.45 2.37
CA LEU A 26 -10.79 -1.03 3.55
C LEU A 26 -11.37 0.05 4.47
N GLU A 27 -10.68 1.18 4.67
CA GLU A 27 -11.21 2.31 5.45
C GLU A 27 -12.50 2.85 4.82
N PHE A 28 -12.48 3.08 3.51
CA PHE A 28 -13.67 3.50 2.77
C PHE A 28 -14.82 2.50 2.95
N LEU A 29 -14.55 1.20 2.77
CA LEU A 29 -15.57 0.15 2.89
C LEU A 29 -16.14 0.02 4.31
N ILE A 30 -15.29 0.16 5.32
CA ILE A 30 -15.71 0.15 6.73
C ILE A 30 -16.67 1.32 7.00
N GLU A 31 -16.34 2.51 6.48
CA GLU A 31 -17.15 3.72 6.67
C GLU A 31 -18.47 3.64 5.88
N ASP A 32 -18.41 3.28 4.59
CA ASP A 32 -19.57 3.23 3.69
C ASP A 32 -20.62 2.20 4.15
N CYS A 33 -20.18 1.02 4.59
CA CYS A 33 -21.07 -0.05 5.03
C CYS A 33 -21.37 -0.05 6.54
N GLU A 34 -20.84 0.92 7.30
CA GLU A 34 -20.86 0.96 8.78
C GLU A 34 -20.45 -0.40 9.40
N CYS A 35 -19.28 -0.93 9.01
CA CYS A 35 -18.76 -2.22 9.47
C CYS A 35 -17.97 -2.12 10.77
N VAL A 36 -17.88 -3.23 11.50
CA VAL A 36 -17.02 -3.34 12.70
C VAL A 36 -15.55 -3.57 12.32
N ASP A 37 -15.33 -4.37 11.27
CA ASP A 37 -13.99 -4.68 10.75
C ASP A 37 -14.07 -5.07 9.27
N ALA A 38 -12.93 -5.02 8.60
CA ALA A 38 -12.75 -5.54 7.26
C ALA A 38 -11.36 -6.16 7.13
N GLY A 39 -11.19 -7.05 6.15
CA GLY A 39 -9.89 -7.67 5.90
C GLY A 39 -9.80 -8.23 4.50
N ILE A 40 -8.62 -8.75 4.20
CA ILE A 40 -8.36 -9.43 2.94
C ILE A 40 -8.08 -10.90 3.18
N GLY A 41 -8.66 -11.74 2.34
CA GLY A 41 -8.33 -13.15 2.21
C GLY A 41 -7.72 -13.42 0.85
N ILE A 42 -6.62 -14.17 0.81
CA ILE A 42 -6.02 -14.62 -0.45
C ILE A 42 -6.69 -15.94 -0.86
N TYR A 43 -7.28 -15.97 -2.05
CA TYR A 43 -7.87 -17.19 -2.61
C TYR A 43 -6.94 -17.82 -3.63
N GLU A 44 -6.47 -19.02 -3.32
CA GLU A 44 -5.79 -19.89 -4.27
C GLU A 44 -6.86 -20.69 -5.02
N GLY A 45 -7.07 -20.37 -6.30
CA GLY A 45 -7.92 -21.18 -7.17
C GLY A 45 -7.15 -22.40 -7.64
N PHE A 46 -7.79 -23.57 -7.56
CA PHE A 46 -7.27 -24.76 -8.23
C PHE A 46 -7.52 -24.64 -9.73
N LEU A 47 -6.46 -24.51 -10.52
CA LEU A 47 -6.48 -24.98 -11.90
C LEU A 47 -6.25 -26.49 -11.88
N GLU A 48 -6.94 -27.25 -12.74
CA GLU A 48 -6.96 -28.73 -12.80
C GLU A 48 -5.58 -29.40 -13.04
N GLU A 49 -4.45 -28.69 -12.95
CA GLU A 49 -3.11 -29.19 -13.25
C GLU A 49 -2.04 -28.84 -12.18
N GLY A 50 -2.44 -28.57 -10.93
CA GLY A 50 -1.50 -28.51 -9.80
C GLY A 50 -0.55 -27.30 -9.78
N LEU A 51 -0.80 -26.29 -10.62
CA LEU A 51 -0.13 -25.00 -10.60
C LEU A 51 -0.87 -24.04 -9.66
N PHE A 52 -0.24 -23.74 -8.52
CA PHE A 52 -0.75 -22.78 -7.54
C PHE A 52 -0.49 -21.35 -8.04
N LEU A 53 -1.54 -20.66 -8.49
CA LEU A 53 -1.52 -19.23 -8.74
C LEU A 53 -2.62 -18.56 -7.89
N PRO A 54 -2.31 -17.52 -7.09
CA PRO A 54 -3.35 -16.76 -6.40
C PRO A 54 -4.31 -16.21 -7.45
N THR A 55 -5.55 -16.67 -7.42
CA THR A 55 -6.50 -16.48 -8.53
C THR A 55 -7.29 -15.19 -8.35
N TYR A 56 -7.56 -14.80 -7.10
CA TYR A 56 -8.09 -13.49 -6.75
C TYR A 56 -7.85 -13.18 -5.27
N VAL A 57 -7.81 -11.89 -4.94
CA VAL A 57 -7.92 -11.40 -3.56
C VAL A 57 -9.39 -11.14 -3.25
N CYS A 58 -9.79 -11.55 -2.06
CA CYS A 58 -11.12 -11.26 -1.54
C CYS A 58 -11.05 -10.20 -0.44
N ILE A 59 -12.01 -9.29 -0.44
CA ILE A 59 -12.28 -8.38 0.67
C ILE A 59 -13.50 -8.90 1.44
N GLU A 60 -13.28 -9.19 2.72
CA GLU A 60 -14.31 -9.63 3.65
C GLU A 60 -14.69 -8.46 4.56
N LEU A 61 -16.00 -8.22 4.70
CA LEU A 61 -16.56 -7.17 5.56
C LEU A 61 -17.32 -7.81 6.72
N LYS A 62 -17.09 -7.34 7.96
CA LYS A 62 -17.62 -7.97 9.18
C LYS A 62 -18.50 -7.01 9.97
N GLY A 63 -19.66 -7.53 10.38
CA GLY A 63 -20.59 -6.81 11.26
C GLY A 63 -21.15 -5.52 10.63
N CYS A 64 -21.42 -5.54 9.33
CA CYS A 64 -21.89 -4.38 8.59
C CYS A 64 -23.39 -4.17 8.72
N LYS A 65 -23.79 -2.90 8.73
CA LYS A 65 -25.20 -2.50 8.69
C LYS A 65 -25.77 -2.54 7.28
N TYR A 66 -24.95 -2.22 6.28
CA TYR A 66 -25.30 -2.29 4.87
C TYR A 66 -24.54 -3.42 4.17
N SER A 67 -25.20 -4.06 3.21
CA SER A 67 -24.70 -5.27 2.52
C SER A 67 -24.03 -4.99 1.18
N GLU A 68 -24.23 -3.80 0.61
CA GLU A 68 -23.77 -3.44 -0.74
C GLU A 68 -22.91 -2.16 -0.69
N PRO A 69 -21.58 -2.29 -0.82
CA PRO A 69 -20.70 -1.12 -0.83
C PRO A 69 -20.79 -0.35 -2.15
N SER A 70 -20.81 0.97 -2.06
CA SER A 70 -20.81 1.92 -3.17
C SER A 70 -19.38 2.25 -3.64
N VAL A 71 -18.59 1.22 -3.97
CA VAL A 71 -17.22 1.42 -4.48
C VAL A 71 -17.25 1.67 -5.98
N GLU A 72 -16.67 2.80 -6.41
CA GLU A 72 -16.45 3.02 -7.83
C GLU A 72 -15.49 1.97 -8.42
N PRO A 73 -15.80 1.36 -9.58
CA PRO A 73 -14.97 0.32 -10.20
C PRO A 73 -13.49 0.68 -10.38
N ARG A 74 -13.18 1.98 -10.53
CA ARG A 74 -11.79 2.48 -10.67
C ARG A 74 -10.91 2.18 -9.46
N TYR A 75 -11.47 2.14 -8.24
CA TYR A 75 -10.68 1.87 -7.04
C TYR A 75 -10.30 0.39 -6.94
N ILE A 76 -11.21 -0.48 -7.37
CA ILE A 76 -10.95 -1.91 -7.51
C ILE A 76 -9.89 -2.15 -8.59
N SER A 77 -10.00 -1.52 -9.77
CA SER A 77 -9.03 -1.72 -10.85
C SER A 77 -7.61 -1.28 -10.48
N ILE A 78 -7.44 -0.16 -9.76
CA ILE A 78 -6.11 0.27 -9.26
C ILE A 78 -5.47 -0.81 -8.37
N LEU A 79 -6.29 -1.43 -7.52
CA LEU A 79 -5.82 -2.47 -6.62
C LEU A 79 -5.51 -3.77 -7.39
N GLU A 80 -6.35 -4.16 -8.34
CA GLU A 80 -6.11 -5.30 -9.23
C GLU A 80 -4.80 -5.15 -10.02
N ASP A 81 -4.56 -3.97 -10.60
CA ASP A 81 -3.31 -3.66 -11.31
C ASP A 81 -2.09 -3.74 -10.39
N SER A 82 -2.23 -3.26 -9.15
CA SER A 82 -1.16 -3.27 -8.14
C SER A 82 -0.81 -4.70 -7.69
N LEU A 83 -1.84 -5.54 -7.50
CA LEU A 83 -1.72 -6.92 -7.03
C LEU A 83 -1.41 -7.92 -8.15
N GLY A 84 -1.71 -7.57 -9.41
CA GLY A 84 -1.61 -8.48 -10.54
C GLY A 84 -2.65 -9.61 -10.53
N CYS A 85 -3.75 -9.45 -9.80
CA CYS A 85 -4.84 -10.43 -9.72
C CYS A 85 -6.18 -9.74 -9.50
N LYS A 86 -7.29 -10.47 -9.74
CA LYS A 86 -8.64 -9.93 -9.57
C LYS A 86 -8.97 -9.67 -8.10
N VAL A 87 -9.82 -8.69 -7.84
CA VAL A 87 -10.31 -8.36 -6.49
C VAL A 87 -11.83 -8.56 -6.46
N ARG A 88 -12.31 -9.26 -5.44
CA ARG A 88 -13.75 -9.47 -5.20
C ARG A 88 -14.15 -8.93 -3.84
N LEU A 89 -15.32 -8.31 -3.78
CA LEU A 89 -15.94 -7.87 -2.54
C LEU A 89 -16.91 -8.96 -2.04
N CYS A 90 -17.04 -9.09 -0.73
CA CYS A 90 -18.06 -9.92 -0.07
C CYS A 90 -17.99 -11.41 -0.46
N CYS A 91 -16.83 -12.05 -0.39
CA CYS A 91 -16.74 -13.50 -0.66
C CYS A 91 -17.08 -14.36 0.57
N GLU A 92 -17.54 -15.57 0.29
CA GLU A 92 -17.84 -16.60 1.28
C GLU A 92 -16.57 -17.15 1.96
N GLU A 93 -16.75 -17.77 3.13
CA GLU A 93 -15.68 -18.34 3.95
C GLU A 93 -14.89 -19.44 3.21
N GLY A 94 -13.56 -19.43 3.37
CA GLY A 94 -12.67 -20.45 2.77
C GLY A 94 -11.20 -20.04 2.62
N TYR A 95 -10.73 -19.07 3.41
CA TYR A 95 -9.42 -18.44 3.23
C TYR A 95 -8.29 -19.29 3.83
N ARG A 96 -7.16 -19.33 3.12
CA ARG A 96 -5.93 -19.92 3.65
C ARG A 96 -5.19 -18.94 4.58
N ASP A 97 -5.09 -17.68 4.14
CA ASP A 97 -4.45 -16.59 4.85
C ASP A 97 -5.38 -15.37 4.85
N TYR A 98 -5.73 -14.90 6.05
CA TYR A 98 -6.54 -13.70 6.28
C TYR A 98 -5.71 -12.63 6.98
N LEU A 99 -5.80 -11.39 6.51
CA LEU A 99 -5.21 -10.22 7.13
C LEU A 99 -6.30 -9.18 7.40
N SER A 100 -6.51 -8.85 8.67
CA SER A 100 -7.41 -7.77 9.08
C SER A 100 -6.87 -6.40 8.69
N TYR A 101 -7.77 -5.41 8.62
CA TYR A 101 -7.43 -3.99 8.47
C TYR A 101 -6.35 -3.55 9.47
N ARG A 102 -6.45 -3.99 10.73
CA ARG A 102 -5.49 -3.63 11.78
C ARG A 102 -4.10 -4.23 11.54
N GLU A 103 -4.03 -5.47 11.06
CA GLU A 103 -2.77 -6.13 10.71
C GLU A 103 -2.12 -5.45 9.50
N LEU A 104 -2.89 -5.12 8.47
CA LEU A 104 -2.41 -4.37 7.31
C LEU A 104 -1.88 -2.99 7.72
N MET A 105 -2.57 -2.28 8.61
CA MET A 105 -2.12 -1.02 9.16
C MET A 105 -0.80 -1.14 9.94
N SER A 106 -0.63 -2.22 10.72
CA SER A 106 0.62 -2.49 11.43
C SER A 106 1.77 -2.75 10.45
N LEU A 107 1.55 -3.60 9.45
CA LEU A 107 2.53 -3.89 8.40
C LEU A 107 2.93 -2.62 7.63
N GLY A 108 1.97 -1.76 7.29
CA GLY A 108 2.23 -0.47 6.66
C GLY A 108 3.12 0.44 7.50
N LYS A 109 2.85 0.55 8.81
CA LYS A 109 3.68 1.33 9.74
C LYS A 109 5.11 0.81 9.82
N ASP A 110 5.29 -0.52 9.87
CA ASP A 110 6.61 -1.13 9.91
C ASP A 110 7.39 -0.89 8.61
N LEU A 111 6.74 -0.99 7.45
CA LEU A 111 7.34 -0.64 6.16
C LEU A 111 7.75 0.83 6.08
N ILE A 112 6.87 1.76 6.49
CA ILE A 112 7.18 3.20 6.53
C ILE A 112 8.40 3.45 7.41
N LYS A 113 8.44 2.86 8.61
CA LYS A 113 9.57 3.01 9.54
C LYS A 113 10.86 2.49 8.93
N ASN A 114 10.84 1.32 8.30
CA ASN A 114 12.02 0.73 7.68
C ASN A 114 12.51 1.55 6.48
N LEU A 115 11.61 2.02 5.62
CA LEU A 115 11.94 2.93 4.51
C LEU A 115 12.52 4.24 5.02
N THR A 116 11.90 4.85 6.03
CA THR A 116 12.36 6.09 6.65
C THR A 116 13.76 5.94 7.22
N ILE A 117 14.03 4.86 7.98
CA ILE A 117 15.37 4.58 8.51
C ILE A 117 16.37 4.39 7.37
N ARG A 118 16.01 3.66 6.32
CA ARG A 118 16.93 3.39 5.21
C ARG A 118 17.28 4.66 4.43
N TYR A 119 16.30 5.52 4.16
CA TYR A 119 16.47 6.69 3.31
C TYR A 119 16.87 7.94 4.06
N LEU A 120 16.32 8.20 5.25
CA LEU A 120 16.55 9.48 5.95
C LEU A 120 17.68 9.40 6.97
N ARG A 121 18.09 8.21 7.43
CA ARG A 121 19.20 8.08 8.39
C ARG A 121 20.51 8.75 7.94
N PRO A 122 20.94 8.66 6.68
CA PRO A 122 22.12 9.38 6.19
C PRO A 122 21.98 10.91 6.28
N HIS A 123 20.76 11.43 6.24
CA HIS A 123 20.46 12.87 6.23
C HIS A 123 20.19 13.45 7.64
N LEU A 124 20.04 12.61 8.67
CA LEU A 124 19.74 13.04 10.05
C LEU A 124 20.74 14.07 10.60
N LEU A 125 22.03 13.90 10.31
CA LEU A 125 23.07 14.85 10.73
C LEU A 125 22.92 16.19 10.00
N LYS A 126 22.63 16.15 8.69
CA LYS A 126 22.40 17.34 7.88
C LYS A 126 21.19 18.11 8.42
N THR A 127 20.07 17.44 8.69
CA THR A 127 18.88 18.08 9.28
C THR A 127 19.17 18.79 10.60
N LYS A 128 19.90 18.14 11.52
CA LYS A 128 20.25 18.74 12.82
C LYS A 128 21.14 19.96 12.71
N LEU A 129 22.02 20.01 11.70
CA LEU A 129 23.03 21.06 11.57
C LEU A 129 22.59 22.22 10.67
N THR A 130 21.63 22.00 9.76
CA THR A 130 21.34 22.94 8.66
C THR A 130 19.87 23.39 8.58
N SER A 131 19.01 22.97 9.51
CA SER A 131 17.56 23.27 9.48
C SER A 131 16.85 22.79 8.20
N ILE A 132 17.45 21.81 7.51
CA ILE A 132 16.90 21.17 6.31
C ILE A 132 16.06 19.96 6.72
N GLU A 133 14.77 20.00 6.39
CA GLU A 133 13.81 18.91 6.55
C GLU A 133 13.80 18.02 5.30
N TYR A 134 13.55 16.73 5.52
CA TYR A 134 13.40 15.75 4.44
C TYR A 134 12.03 15.08 4.57
N VAL A 135 11.32 15.00 3.45
CA VAL A 135 10.02 14.32 3.36
C VAL A 135 10.13 13.18 2.37
N LEU A 136 9.67 12.00 2.78
CA LEU A 136 9.64 10.82 1.93
C LEU A 136 8.21 10.63 1.42
N LEU A 137 8.03 10.69 0.11
CA LEU A 137 6.75 10.46 -0.56
C LEU A 137 6.80 9.15 -1.32
N VAL A 138 5.76 8.34 -1.15
CA VAL A 138 5.52 7.14 -1.96
C VAL A 138 4.18 7.31 -2.65
N ASN A 139 4.16 7.25 -3.98
CA ASN A 139 2.92 7.36 -4.73
C ASN A 139 2.22 6.00 -4.87
N ARG A 140 0.98 6.02 -5.38
CA ARG A 140 0.13 4.83 -5.58
C ARG A 140 0.68 3.81 -6.59
N SER A 141 1.71 4.19 -7.35
CA SER A 141 2.39 3.34 -8.32
C SER A 141 3.66 2.70 -7.74
N GLY A 142 4.00 2.98 -6.47
CA GLY A 142 5.22 2.49 -5.83
C GLY A 142 6.47 3.24 -6.25
N GLU A 143 6.35 4.50 -6.68
CA GLU A 143 7.51 5.38 -6.90
C GLU A 143 7.82 6.15 -5.63
N LEU A 144 9.11 6.25 -5.31
CA LEU A 144 9.63 6.93 -4.12
C LEU A 144 10.29 8.25 -4.50
N VAL A 145 9.98 9.30 -3.73
CA VAL A 145 10.59 10.62 -3.87
C VAL A 145 11.05 11.10 -2.51
N VAL A 146 12.28 11.62 -2.43
CA VAL A 146 12.78 12.33 -1.26
C VAL A 146 12.79 13.81 -1.59
N LEU A 147 11.99 14.58 -0.86
CA LEU A 147 11.97 16.03 -0.91
C LEU A 147 12.91 16.59 0.14
N GLU A 148 13.62 17.65 -0.22
CA GLU A 148 14.50 18.41 0.65
C GLU A 148 13.95 19.83 0.76
N GLY A 149 13.78 20.35 1.97
CA GLY A 149 13.29 21.71 2.18
C GLY A 149 13.89 22.37 3.40
N GLU A 150 14.17 23.65 3.31
CA GLU A 150 14.41 24.50 4.48
C GLU A 150 13.07 24.99 5.03
N ARG A 151 13.04 25.52 6.27
CA ARG A 151 11.85 26.23 6.79
C ARG A 151 11.35 27.21 5.72
N GLU A 152 10.09 27.05 5.31
CA GLU A 152 9.38 27.88 4.30
C GLU A 152 9.80 27.70 2.82
N ARG A 153 10.67 26.72 2.48
CA ARG A 153 11.04 26.43 1.08
C ARG A 153 11.23 24.93 0.83
N VAL A 154 10.30 24.31 0.11
CA VAL A 154 10.43 22.92 -0.37
C VAL A 154 11.03 22.93 -1.77
N SER A 155 12.12 22.18 -1.99
CA SER A 155 12.74 22.01 -3.30
C SER A 155 12.40 20.64 -3.87
N LEU A 156 11.76 20.62 -5.05
CA LEU A 156 11.56 19.38 -5.81
C LEU A 156 12.84 19.05 -6.60
N PRO A 157 13.33 17.81 -6.60
CA PRO A 157 14.50 17.43 -7.40
C PRO A 157 14.24 17.64 -8.90
N MET A 158 15.27 18.09 -9.63
CA MET A 158 15.19 18.32 -11.09
C MET A 158 14.81 17.02 -11.82
N GLY A 159 13.76 17.09 -12.65
CA GLY A 159 13.20 15.94 -13.39
C GLY A 159 11.85 15.45 -12.86
N PHE A 160 11.36 16.01 -11.75
CA PHE A 160 10.04 15.69 -11.22
C PHE A 160 8.93 16.26 -12.10
N LYS A 161 8.11 15.38 -12.70
CA LYS A 161 6.82 15.76 -13.28
C LYS A 161 5.78 15.66 -12.16
N VAL A 162 5.28 16.80 -11.69
CA VAL A 162 4.02 16.81 -10.95
C VAL A 162 2.97 16.26 -11.93
N LEU A 163 2.34 15.13 -11.59
CA LEU A 163 1.16 14.69 -12.32
C LEU A 163 0.06 15.73 -12.07
N GLU A 164 -0.02 16.71 -12.97
CA GLU A 164 -1.16 17.62 -13.09
C GLU A 164 -2.38 16.77 -13.43
N ASN A 165 -3.07 16.24 -12.41
CA ASN A 165 -4.47 15.81 -12.42
C ASN A 165 -4.81 15.23 -11.03
N ILE A 166 -4.96 16.12 -10.05
CA ILE A 166 -5.79 15.86 -8.88
C ILE A 166 -6.93 16.86 -9.00
N VAL A 167 -8.04 16.42 -9.59
CA VAL A 167 -9.37 17.04 -9.48
C VAL A 167 -10.18 16.16 -8.55
#